data_AF-A0A8T5NVP7-F1
#
_entry.id   AF-A0A8T5NVP7-F1
#
_cell.length_a   1.000
_cell.length_b   1.000
_cell.length_c   1.000
_cell.angle_alpha   90.00
_cell.angle_beta   90.00
_cell.angle_gamma   90.00
#
_symmetry.space_group_name_H-M   'P 1'
#
loop_
_entity.id
_entity.type
_entity.pdbx_description
1 polymer ?
#
loop_
_entity_poly.entity_id
_entity_poly.type
_entity_poly.pdbx_seq_one_letter_code
_entity_poly.pdbx_strand_id
1 'polypeptide(L)'
;MRTYTYMVFAVLSAFLLSLNTINVFSLDEMSLFLTVIGLIYGLISAFTINNAWERFSKIRDAIAEETNSLITANIFAKKLSDKVSATRMKDKIIEYCLQVPEIEWRDYWKSEKTHRTFRQILELFANIKLKTQKDVELFDDIGDELRDASAARNSQLVLSQTKISKVQWILNIFLSGILITGLILTSLPNYLLSIFIVSSMIAAVLMILIVIYELESMKLAEEEVSNEPYRQVVRIIKSDECAQ
;
A
#
# COMPACT_ATOMS: atom_id res chain seq x y z
N MET A 1 4.18 24.59 4.57
CA MET A 1 3.19 24.92 3.50
C MET A 1 3.48 26.25 2.84
N ARG A 2 3.64 27.36 3.60
CA ARG A 2 3.90 28.71 3.07
C ARG A 2 5.10 28.80 2.11
N THR A 3 6.22 28.17 2.44
CA THR A 3 7.45 28.14 1.60
C THR A 3 7.26 27.46 0.25
N TYR A 4 6.45 26.40 0.19
CA TYR A 4 6.16 25.67 -1.06
C TYR A 4 5.28 26.49 -2.00
N THR A 5 4.35 27.28 -1.46
CA THR A 5 3.53 28.19 -2.24
C THR A 5 4.38 29.27 -2.91
N TYR A 6 5.37 29.82 -2.20
CA TYR A 6 6.31 30.79 -2.78
C TYR A 6 7.21 30.17 -3.86
N MET A 7 7.63 28.91 -3.71
CA MET A 7 8.45 28.22 -4.70
C MET A 7 7.67 27.91 -5.98
N VAL A 8 6.43 27.40 -5.84
CA VAL A 8 5.52 27.15 -6.97
C VAL A 8 5.14 28.46 -7.67
N PHE A 9 4.89 29.53 -6.91
CA PHE A 9 4.61 30.85 -7.47
C PHE A 9 5.84 31.43 -8.18
N ALA A 10 7.04 31.28 -7.62
CA ALA A 10 8.27 31.71 -8.27
C ALA A 10 8.50 30.98 -9.59
N VAL A 11 8.30 29.66 -9.63
CA VAL A 11 8.40 28.89 -10.88
C VAL A 11 7.30 29.26 -11.87
N LEU A 12 6.04 29.39 -11.44
CA LEU A 12 4.95 29.83 -12.31
C LEU A 12 5.21 31.23 -12.87
N SER A 13 5.76 32.14 -12.08
CA SER A 13 6.13 33.48 -12.54
C SER A 13 7.30 33.43 -13.53
N ALA A 14 8.31 32.59 -13.29
CA ALA A 14 9.43 32.39 -14.20
C ALA A 14 8.98 31.73 -15.52
N PHE A 15 8.04 30.78 -15.42
CA PHE A 15 7.41 30.12 -16.56
C PHE A 15 6.58 31.11 -17.39
N LEU A 16 5.74 31.94 -16.75
CA LEU A 16 4.97 32.99 -17.41
C LEU A 16 5.86 34.06 -18.07
N LEU A 17 6.97 34.44 -17.42
CA LEU A 17 7.99 35.31 -18.00
C LEU A 17 8.66 34.66 -19.21
N SER A 18 8.89 33.34 -19.17
CA SER A 18 9.47 32.58 -20.29
C SER A 18 8.52 32.47 -21.50
N LEU A 19 7.20 32.47 -21.28
CA LEU A 19 6.20 32.45 -22.36
C LEU A 19 6.25 33.73 -23.22
N ASN A 20 6.76 34.84 -22.69
CA ASN A 20 6.97 36.06 -23.46
C ASN A 20 8.20 35.98 -24.40
N THR A 21 9.05 34.96 -24.23
CA THR A 21 10.30 34.71 -24.98
C THR A 21 10.24 33.50 -25.92
N ILE A 22 9.05 32.93 -26.17
CA ILE A 22 8.85 31.67 -26.96
C ILE A 22 9.46 31.75 -28.37
N ASN A 23 9.72 32.94 -28.92
CA ASN A 23 10.40 33.10 -30.22
C ASN A 23 11.94 32.89 -30.18
N VAL A 24 12.55 32.49 -29.05
CA VAL A 24 14.02 32.51 -28.89
C VAL A 24 14.68 31.11 -28.80
N PHE A 25 13.95 30.04 -28.46
CA PHE A 25 14.57 28.72 -28.31
C PHE A 25 14.67 27.95 -29.64
N SER A 26 15.86 27.47 -29.97
CA SER A 26 16.06 26.54 -31.07
C SER A 26 15.58 25.13 -30.71
N LEU A 27 15.19 24.33 -31.71
CA LEU A 27 14.74 22.93 -31.49
C LEU A 27 15.81 22.09 -30.78
N ASP A 28 17.10 22.36 -31.02
CA ASP A 28 18.21 21.65 -30.39
C ASP A 28 18.31 21.92 -28.89
N GLU A 29 18.09 23.18 -28.46
CA GLU A 29 18.09 23.55 -27.04
C GLU A 29 16.90 22.95 -26.29
N MET A 30 15.71 22.92 -26.92
CA MET A 30 14.53 22.26 -26.35
C MET A 30 14.73 20.75 -26.19
N SER A 31 15.37 20.11 -27.19
CA SER A 31 15.68 18.68 -27.16
C SER A 31 16.62 18.33 -25.99
N LEU A 32 17.69 19.11 -25.81
CA LEU A 32 18.64 18.93 -24.71
C LEU A 32 17.95 19.13 -23.35
N PHE A 33 17.16 20.19 -23.22
CA PHE A 33 16.41 20.47 -21.99
C PHE A 33 15.46 19.32 -21.63
N LEU A 34 14.64 18.86 -22.59
CA LEU A 34 13.72 17.74 -22.40
C LEU A 34 14.45 16.45 -22.03
N THR A 35 15.62 16.20 -22.63
CA THR A 35 16.43 15.03 -22.31
C THR A 35 16.92 15.07 -20.86
N VAL A 36 17.47 16.20 -20.41
CA VAL A 36 17.98 16.33 -19.04
C VAL A 36 16.85 16.24 -18.01
N ILE A 37 15.75 16.96 -18.22
CA ILE A 37 14.58 16.89 -17.33
C ILE A 37 13.95 15.50 -17.36
N GLY A 38 13.91 14.85 -18.52
CA GLY A 38 13.39 13.50 -18.70
C GLY A 38 14.19 12.46 -17.92
N LEU A 39 15.52 12.56 -17.95
CA LEU A 39 16.40 11.70 -17.16
C LEU A 39 16.20 11.89 -15.65
N ILE A 40 16.12 13.15 -15.19
CA ILE A 40 15.88 13.47 -13.78
C ILE A 40 14.51 12.96 -13.33
N TYR A 41 13.47 13.18 -14.14
CA TYR A 41 12.11 12.67 -13.89
C TYR A 41 12.09 11.14 -13.82
N GLY A 42 12.71 10.46 -14.79
CA GLY A 42 12.79 9.01 -14.82
C GLY A 42 13.47 8.45 -13.57
N LEU A 43 14.60 9.04 -13.16
CA LEU A 43 15.32 8.64 -11.95
C LEU A 43 14.48 8.82 -10.68
N ILE A 44 13.86 9.99 -10.50
CA ILE A 44 13.04 10.29 -9.32
C ILE A 44 11.79 9.40 -9.28
N SER A 45 11.16 9.21 -10.44
CA SER A 45 9.98 8.34 -10.57
C SER A 45 10.34 6.90 -10.22
N ALA A 46 11.48 6.39 -10.72
CA ALA A 46 11.95 5.03 -10.43
C ALA A 46 12.16 4.81 -8.92
N PHE A 47 12.84 5.74 -8.23
CA PHE A 47 13.00 5.65 -6.78
C PHE A 47 11.66 5.75 -6.04
N THR A 48 10.74 6.61 -6.51
CA THR A 48 9.41 6.76 -5.90
C THR A 48 8.61 5.47 -6.02
N ILE A 49 8.60 4.86 -7.20
CA ILE A 49 7.95 3.57 -7.47
C ILE A 49 8.58 2.48 -6.60
N ASN A 50 9.91 2.39 -6.56
CA ASN A 50 10.61 1.36 -5.76
C ASN A 50 10.24 1.46 -4.27
N ASN A 51 10.24 2.66 -3.70
CA ASN A 51 9.86 2.86 -2.29
C ASN A 51 8.39 2.52 -2.03
N ALA A 52 7.49 2.88 -2.96
CA ALA A 52 6.08 2.56 -2.87
C ALA A 52 5.84 1.04 -2.95
N TRP A 53 6.57 0.37 -3.85
CA TRP A 53 6.55 -1.08 -4.01
C TRP A 53 7.11 -1.81 -2.78
N GLU A 54 8.22 -1.35 -2.22
CA GLU A 54 8.81 -1.95 -1.01
C GLU A 54 7.83 -1.89 0.17
N ARG A 55 7.18 -0.74 0.36
CA ARG A 55 6.14 -0.58 1.37
C ARG A 55 4.96 -1.51 1.13
N PHE A 56 4.52 -1.64 -0.12
CA PHE A 56 3.46 -2.57 -0.51
C PHE A 56 3.84 -4.03 -0.20
N SER A 57 5.07 -4.46 -0.54
CA SER A 57 5.54 -5.81 -0.22
C SER A 57 5.54 -6.05 1.28
N LYS A 58 6.06 -5.11 2.09
CA LYS A 58 6.07 -5.24 3.56
C LYS A 58 4.68 -5.39 4.16
N ILE A 59 3.68 -4.71 3.62
CA ILE A 59 2.28 -4.85 4.06
C ILE A 59 1.74 -6.23 3.69
N ARG A 60 1.97 -6.68 2.45
CA ARG A 60 1.59 -8.03 2.01
C ARG A 60 2.18 -9.11 2.90
N ASP A 61 3.47 -9.00 3.19
CA ASP A 61 4.19 -9.98 3.99
C ASP A 61 3.65 -10.00 5.44
N ALA A 62 3.37 -8.82 6.02
CA ALA A 62 2.76 -8.72 7.34
C ALA A 62 1.30 -9.23 7.39
N ILE A 63 0.52 -9.10 6.32
CA ILE A 63 -0.84 -9.68 6.24
C ILE A 63 -0.76 -11.21 6.14
N ALA A 64 0.17 -11.73 5.33
CA ALA A 64 0.38 -13.16 5.20
C ALA A 64 0.83 -13.77 6.53
N GLU A 65 1.74 -13.12 7.25
CA GLU A 65 2.20 -13.53 8.57
C GLU A 65 1.07 -13.53 9.59
N GLU A 66 0.29 -12.44 9.68
CA GLU A 66 -0.86 -12.38 10.60
C GLU A 66 -1.88 -13.48 10.32
N THR A 67 -2.28 -13.65 9.07
CA THR A 67 -3.30 -14.64 8.70
C THR A 67 -2.81 -16.07 8.89
N ASN A 68 -1.55 -16.37 8.57
CA ASN A 68 -0.96 -17.68 8.82
C ASN A 68 -0.91 -18.00 10.31
N SER A 69 -0.46 -17.06 11.14
CA SER A 69 -0.43 -17.26 12.59
C SER A 69 -1.81 -17.42 13.21
N LEU A 70 -2.83 -16.70 12.72
CA LEU A 70 -4.21 -16.91 13.13
C LEU A 70 -4.75 -18.30 12.77
N ILE A 71 -4.38 -18.83 11.59
CA ILE A 71 -4.72 -20.20 11.18
C ILE A 71 -4.05 -21.20 12.11
N THR A 72 -2.73 -21.07 12.34
CA THR A 72 -1.96 -22.00 13.18
C THR A 72 -2.45 -21.98 14.62
N ALA A 73 -2.70 -20.79 15.19
CA ALA A 73 -3.29 -20.63 16.52
C ALA A 73 -4.63 -21.37 16.63
N ASN A 74 -5.48 -21.30 15.60
CA ASN A 74 -6.75 -22.04 15.58
C ASN A 74 -6.55 -23.56 15.48
N ILE A 75 -5.57 -24.03 14.69
CA ILE A 75 -5.22 -25.46 14.59
C ILE A 75 -4.77 -26.01 15.95
N PHE A 76 -3.95 -25.27 16.69
CA PHE A 76 -3.54 -25.66 18.05
C PHE A 76 -4.68 -25.56 19.04
N ALA A 77 -5.50 -24.50 18.98
CA ALA A 77 -6.66 -24.33 19.85
C ALA A 77 -7.67 -25.49 19.70
N LYS A 78 -7.87 -26.01 18.47
CA LYS A 78 -8.71 -27.19 18.21
C LYS A 78 -8.23 -28.44 18.97
N LYS A 79 -6.94 -28.56 19.29
CA LYS A 79 -6.35 -29.71 20.00
C LYS A 79 -6.48 -29.62 21.52
N LEU A 80 -6.81 -28.44 22.08
CA LEU A 80 -7.00 -28.25 23.51
C LEU A 80 -8.17 -29.08 24.06
N SER A 81 -8.08 -29.41 25.35
CA SER A 81 -9.14 -30.08 26.10
C SER A 81 -10.37 -29.19 26.32
N ASP A 82 -10.18 -27.87 26.41
CA ASP A 82 -11.25 -26.88 26.57
C ASP A 82 -11.88 -26.51 25.22
N LYS A 83 -12.78 -27.38 24.73
CA LYS A 83 -13.48 -27.18 23.45
C LYS A 83 -14.35 -25.93 23.42
N VAL A 84 -14.85 -25.46 24.56
CA VAL A 84 -15.72 -24.27 24.61
C VAL A 84 -14.91 -23.02 24.30
N SER A 85 -13.75 -22.86 24.94
CA SER A 85 -12.86 -21.73 24.70
C SER A 85 -12.26 -21.78 23.29
N ALA A 86 -11.88 -22.97 22.80
CA ALA A 86 -11.39 -23.16 21.44
C ALA A 86 -12.42 -22.72 20.37
N THR A 87 -13.68 -23.11 20.51
CA THR A 87 -14.75 -22.70 19.57
C THR A 87 -14.99 -21.18 19.62
N ARG A 88 -15.02 -20.59 20.82
CA ARG A 88 -15.17 -19.12 20.96
C ARG A 88 -14.02 -18.35 20.31
N MET A 89 -12.79 -18.84 20.47
CA MET A 89 -11.61 -18.25 19.85
C MET A 89 -11.69 -18.35 18.32
N LYS A 90 -12.04 -19.52 17.79
CA LYS A 90 -12.30 -19.73 16.36
C LYS A 90 -13.34 -18.74 15.80
N ASP A 91 -14.49 -18.61 16.47
CA ASP A 91 -15.57 -17.73 16.01
C ASP A 91 -15.11 -16.26 16.00
N LYS A 92 -14.30 -15.85 16.99
CA LYS A 92 -13.71 -14.51 17.02
C LYS A 92 -12.64 -14.27 15.96
N ILE A 93 -11.84 -15.29 15.64
CA ILE A 93 -10.90 -15.23 14.50
C ILE A 93 -11.66 -15.06 13.18
N ILE A 94 -12.74 -15.81 12.98
CA ILE A 94 -13.60 -15.67 11.78
C ILE A 94 -14.22 -14.26 11.73
N GLU A 95 -14.80 -13.79 12.83
CA GLU A 95 -15.39 -12.45 12.92
C GLU A 95 -14.35 -11.38 12.58
N TYR A 96 -13.15 -11.49 13.13
CA TYR A 96 -12.04 -10.59 12.85
C TYR A 96 -11.67 -10.58 11.35
N CYS A 97 -11.45 -11.76 10.76
CA CYS A 97 -11.08 -11.91 9.35
C CYS A 97 -12.19 -11.46 8.38
N LEU A 98 -13.45 -11.43 8.82
CA LEU A 98 -14.55 -10.87 8.03
C LEU A 98 -14.65 -9.34 8.15
N GLN A 99 -14.23 -8.77 9.28
CA GLN A 99 -14.28 -7.32 9.52
C GLN A 99 -13.15 -6.55 8.85
N VAL A 100 -11.94 -7.10 8.80
CA VAL A 100 -10.76 -6.42 8.22
C VAL A 100 -11.01 -6.00 6.76
N PRO A 101 -11.56 -6.85 5.87
CA PRO A 101 -11.81 -6.49 4.48
C PRO A 101 -12.86 -5.39 4.25
N GLU A 102 -13.68 -5.06 5.24
CA GLU A 102 -14.72 -4.03 5.11
C GLU A 102 -14.16 -2.60 5.25
N ILE A 103 -12.87 -2.46 5.57
CA ILE A 103 -12.26 -1.19 5.95
C ILE A 103 -11.27 -0.77 4.88
N GLU A 104 -11.43 0.46 4.38
CA GLU A 104 -10.44 1.07 3.50
C GLU A 104 -9.09 1.14 4.20
N TRP A 105 -8.02 0.78 3.49
CA TRP A 105 -6.70 0.65 4.10
C TRP A 105 -6.21 1.98 4.70
N ARG A 106 -6.63 3.09 4.08
CA ARG A 106 -6.37 4.46 4.55
C ARG A 106 -6.89 4.72 5.98
N ASP A 107 -7.95 4.05 6.38
CA ASP A 107 -8.60 4.18 7.69
C ASP A 107 -8.42 2.95 8.59
N TYR A 108 -7.70 1.92 8.14
CA TYR A 108 -7.38 0.71 8.90
C TYR A 108 -6.83 1.02 10.30
N TRP A 109 -5.90 1.97 10.41
CA TRP A 109 -5.31 2.38 11.70
C TRP A 109 -6.29 3.04 12.67
N LYS A 110 -7.41 3.57 12.19
CA LYS A 110 -8.45 4.20 13.02
C LYS A 110 -9.56 3.23 13.41
N SER A 111 -9.56 2.00 12.90
CA SER A 111 -10.68 1.08 13.09
C SER A 111 -10.72 0.55 14.52
N GLU A 112 -11.46 1.23 15.39
CA GLU A 112 -11.70 0.78 16.77
C GLU A 112 -12.38 -0.60 16.80
N LYS A 113 -13.24 -0.90 15.81
CA LYS A 113 -13.94 -2.18 15.68
C LYS A 113 -12.94 -3.33 15.55
N THR A 114 -11.99 -3.23 14.63
CA THR A 114 -10.99 -4.27 14.36
C THR A 114 -10.03 -4.45 15.54
N HIS A 115 -9.61 -3.35 16.17
CA HIS A 115 -8.77 -3.41 17.38
C HIS A 115 -9.47 -4.11 18.54
N ARG A 116 -10.76 -3.84 18.74
CA ARG A 116 -11.57 -4.49 19.77
C ARG A 116 -11.71 -5.98 19.50
N THR A 117 -12.04 -6.38 18.27
CA THR A 117 -12.21 -7.80 17.93
C THR A 117 -10.90 -8.57 18.09
N PHE A 118 -9.76 -8.00 17.68
CA PHE A 118 -8.45 -8.62 17.91
C PHE A 118 -8.13 -8.76 19.41
N ARG A 119 -8.42 -7.74 20.21
CA ARG A 119 -8.24 -7.81 21.68
C ARG A 119 -9.10 -8.91 22.31
N GLN A 120 -10.34 -9.10 21.83
CA GLN A 120 -11.21 -10.18 22.31
C GLN A 120 -10.62 -11.57 22.04
N ILE A 121 -9.87 -11.76 20.95
CA ILE A 121 -9.15 -13.02 20.69
C ILE A 121 -8.11 -13.26 21.79
N LEU A 122 -7.31 -12.24 22.13
CA LEU A 122 -6.30 -12.32 23.18
C LEU A 122 -6.91 -12.55 24.57
N GLU A 123 -8.04 -11.90 24.87
CA GLU A 123 -8.80 -12.10 26.11
C GLU A 123 -9.35 -13.52 26.21
N LEU A 124 -9.86 -14.09 25.12
CA LEU A 124 -10.32 -15.48 25.09
C LEU A 124 -9.17 -16.45 25.31
N PHE A 125 -8.01 -16.21 24.70
CA PHE A 125 -6.80 -16.99 24.92
C PHE A 125 -6.38 -16.98 26.41
N ALA A 126 -6.32 -15.79 27.03
CA ALA A 126 -5.94 -15.65 28.44
C ALA A 126 -6.88 -16.37 29.42
N ASN A 127 -8.12 -16.67 29.01
CA ASN A 127 -9.14 -17.33 29.83
C ASN A 127 -9.26 -18.84 29.58
N ILE A 128 -8.37 -19.45 28.77
CA ILE A 128 -8.38 -20.89 28.50
C ILE A 128 -8.07 -21.67 29.78
N LYS A 129 -8.89 -22.70 30.06
CA LYS A 129 -8.67 -23.58 31.21
C LYS A 129 -7.73 -24.73 30.85
N LEU A 130 -6.53 -24.71 31.45
CA LEU A 130 -5.53 -25.76 31.32
C LEU A 130 -5.87 -26.94 32.24
N LYS A 131 -6.03 -28.15 31.69
CA LYS A 131 -6.38 -29.35 32.46
C LYS A 131 -5.31 -30.43 32.41
N THR A 132 -4.52 -30.47 31.34
CA THR A 132 -3.49 -31.48 31.09
C THR A 132 -2.14 -30.83 30.79
N GLN A 133 -1.05 -31.58 30.97
CA GLN A 133 0.29 -31.10 30.61
C GLN A 133 0.41 -30.78 29.11
N LYS A 134 -0.28 -31.56 28.25
CA LYS A 134 -0.41 -31.28 26.83
C LYS A 134 -1.13 -29.94 26.55
N ASP A 135 -2.10 -29.55 27.37
CA ASP A 135 -2.75 -28.25 27.23
C ASP A 135 -1.79 -27.11 27.55
N VAL A 136 -0.82 -27.31 28.45
CA VAL A 136 0.21 -26.29 28.78
C VAL A 136 1.14 -26.07 27.59
N GLU A 137 1.64 -27.14 26.98
CA GLU A 137 2.48 -27.05 25.77
C GLU A 137 1.73 -26.36 24.62
N LEU A 138 0.49 -26.77 24.35
CA LEU A 138 -0.35 -26.14 23.32
C LEU A 138 -0.68 -24.69 23.64
N PHE A 139 -0.80 -24.32 24.92
CA PHE A 139 -1.07 -22.94 25.32
C PHE A 139 0.12 -22.04 25.00
N ASP A 140 1.35 -22.50 25.25
CA ASP A 140 2.56 -21.77 24.88
C ASP A 140 2.66 -21.63 23.35
N ASP A 141 2.44 -22.70 22.60
CA ASP A 141 2.44 -22.67 21.12
C ASP A 141 1.40 -21.67 20.55
N ILE A 142 0.18 -21.66 21.11
CA ILE A 142 -0.85 -20.67 20.70
C ILE A 142 -0.44 -19.26 21.09
N GLY A 143 0.18 -19.08 22.26
CA GLY A 143 0.64 -17.79 22.73
C GLY A 143 1.72 -17.19 21.84
N ASP A 144 2.61 -18.04 21.30
CA ASP A 144 3.65 -17.64 20.34
C ASP A 144 3.03 -17.21 19.01
N GLU A 145 2.11 -18.00 18.45
CA GLU A 145 1.40 -17.61 17.21
C GLU A 145 0.59 -16.32 17.37
N LEU A 146 -0.09 -16.13 18.50
CA LEU A 146 -0.83 -14.88 18.75
C LEU A 146 0.10 -13.67 18.94
N ARG A 147 1.32 -13.90 19.44
CA ARG A 147 2.34 -12.85 19.53
C ARG A 147 2.81 -12.44 18.15
N ASP A 148 3.07 -13.39 17.27
CA ASP A 148 3.49 -13.14 15.89
C ASP A 148 2.37 -12.45 15.10
N ALA A 149 1.13 -12.91 15.24
CA ALA A 149 -0.04 -12.22 14.68
C ALA A 149 -0.16 -10.76 15.17
N SER A 150 0.09 -10.52 16.47
CA SER A 150 0.06 -9.17 17.04
C SER A 150 1.22 -8.29 16.52
N ALA A 151 2.41 -8.86 16.33
CA ALA A 151 3.57 -8.15 15.79
C ALA A 151 3.34 -7.76 14.33
N ALA A 152 2.85 -8.71 13.53
CA ALA A 152 2.49 -8.52 12.13
C ALA A 152 1.38 -7.46 11.97
N ARG A 153 0.33 -7.52 12.80
CA ARG A 153 -0.71 -6.48 12.88
C ARG A 153 -0.14 -5.11 13.22
N ASN A 154 0.78 -5.02 14.18
CA ASN A 154 1.41 -3.75 14.54
C ASN A 154 2.26 -3.18 13.38
N SER A 155 2.97 -4.06 12.65
CA SER A 155 3.70 -3.68 11.44
C SER A 155 2.76 -3.07 10.39
N GLN A 156 1.61 -3.70 10.14
CA GLN A 156 0.57 -3.16 9.25
C GLN A 156 0.09 -1.76 9.69
N LEU A 157 -0.17 -1.57 10.99
CA LEU A 157 -0.61 -0.28 11.54
C LEU A 157 0.44 0.82 11.32
N VAL A 158 1.71 0.54 11.59
CA VAL A 158 2.82 1.48 11.36
C VAL A 158 2.94 1.82 9.87
N LEU A 159 2.92 0.79 9.01
CA LEU A 159 3.06 0.96 7.56
C LEU A 159 1.87 1.74 6.95
N SER A 160 0.65 1.56 7.47
CA SER A 160 -0.54 2.30 7.03
C SER A 160 -0.46 3.81 7.33
N GLN A 161 0.32 4.21 8.34
CA GLN A 161 0.56 5.62 8.66
C GLN A 161 1.68 6.23 7.79
N THR A 162 2.62 5.41 7.32
CA THR A 162 3.72 5.88 6.47
C THR A 162 3.26 6.20 5.04
N LYS A 163 3.18 7.48 4.73
CA LYS A 163 2.84 7.97 3.39
C LYS A 163 4.11 8.33 2.61
N ILE A 164 4.03 8.27 1.29
CA ILE A 164 5.05 8.89 0.43
C ILE A 164 5.17 10.35 0.87
N SER A 165 6.39 10.85 0.97
CA SER A 165 6.59 12.24 1.38
C SER A 165 5.85 13.15 0.42
N LYS A 166 5.01 14.05 0.94
CA LYS A 166 4.29 15.05 0.11
C LYS A 166 5.24 15.81 -0.82
N VAL A 167 6.50 15.96 -0.41
CA VAL A 167 7.55 16.60 -1.21
C VAL A 167 7.89 15.79 -2.46
N GLN A 168 7.99 14.45 -2.37
CA GLN A 168 8.25 13.58 -3.53
C GLN A 168 7.09 13.65 -4.53
N TRP A 169 5.86 13.72 -4.04
CA TRP A 169 4.67 13.88 -4.89
C TRP A 169 4.64 15.21 -5.63
N ILE A 170 4.89 16.31 -4.91
CA ILE A 170 4.97 17.65 -5.51
C ILE A 170 6.07 17.68 -6.56
N LEU A 171 7.23 17.08 -6.27
CA LEU A 171 8.36 17.01 -7.20
C LEU A 171 8.02 16.24 -8.48
N ASN A 172 7.39 15.06 -8.36
CA ASN A 172 6.99 14.26 -9.53
C ASN A 172 5.94 15.00 -10.38
N ILE A 173 4.91 15.58 -9.76
CA ILE A 173 3.89 16.37 -10.48
C ILE A 173 4.55 17.56 -11.18
N PHE A 174 5.42 18.28 -10.49
CA PHE A 174 6.10 19.44 -11.03
C PHE A 174 6.97 19.09 -12.24
N LEU A 175 7.81 18.06 -12.14
CA LEU A 175 8.65 17.59 -13.25
C LEU A 175 7.81 17.07 -14.42
N SER A 176 6.74 16.33 -14.14
CA SER A 176 5.82 15.86 -15.17
C SER A 176 5.15 17.02 -15.92
N GLY A 177 4.79 18.09 -15.21
CA GLY A 177 4.23 19.30 -15.81
C GLY A 177 5.21 19.97 -16.74
N ILE A 178 6.46 20.16 -16.30
CA ILE A 178 7.53 20.74 -17.14
C ILE A 178 7.74 19.89 -18.41
N LEU A 179 7.78 18.56 -18.26
CA LEU A 179 7.95 17.64 -19.40
C LEU A 179 6.79 17.73 -20.38
N ILE A 180 5.55 17.63 -19.90
CA ILE A 180 4.35 17.68 -20.76
C ILE A 180 4.30 19.03 -21.48
N THR A 181 4.57 20.13 -20.78
CA THR A 181 4.61 21.45 -21.39
C THR A 181 5.70 21.56 -22.45
N GLY A 182 6.93 21.11 -22.16
CA GLY A 182 8.02 21.15 -23.14
C GLY A 182 7.76 20.26 -24.36
N LEU A 183 7.13 19.09 -24.16
CA LEU A 183 6.73 18.18 -25.24
C LEU A 183 5.66 18.82 -26.15
N ILE A 184 4.68 19.52 -25.58
CA ILE A 184 3.65 20.23 -26.36
C ILE A 184 4.26 21.38 -27.18
N LEU A 185 5.24 22.08 -26.62
CA LEU A 185 5.93 23.18 -27.30
C LEU A 185 6.86 22.70 -28.42
N THR A 186 7.22 21.40 -28.43
CA THR A 186 8.10 20.83 -29.45
C THR A 186 7.32 20.62 -30.75
N SER A 187 7.65 21.40 -31.79
CA SER A 187 7.04 21.28 -33.12
C SER A 187 7.97 20.54 -34.07
N LEU A 188 7.53 19.39 -34.61
CA LEU A 188 8.26 18.68 -35.66
C LEU A 188 7.74 19.05 -37.06
N PRO A 189 8.57 18.92 -38.12
CA PRO A 189 8.19 19.31 -39.48
C PRO A 189 6.99 18.55 -40.05
N ASN A 190 6.79 17.29 -39.63
CA ASN A 190 5.64 16.47 -40.03
C ASN A 190 4.61 16.43 -38.90
N TYR A 191 3.46 17.06 -39.14
CA TYR A 191 2.39 17.21 -38.16
C TYR A 191 1.85 15.87 -37.62
N LEU A 192 1.62 14.88 -38.50
CA LEU A 192 1.08 13.58 -38.08
C LEU A 192 2.06 12.80 -37.21
N LEU A 193 3.34 12.79 -37.61
CA LEU A 193 4.40 12.14 -36.84
C LEU A 193 4.63 12.84 -35.49
N SER A 194 4.54 14.18 -35.48
CA SER A 194 4.65 14.99 -34.25
C SER A 194 3.59 14.63 -33.24
N ILE A 195 2.32 14.56 -33.67
CA ILE A 195 1.21 14.20 -32.79
C ILE A 195 1.42 12.81 -32.19
N PHE A 196 1.79 11.83 -33.03
CA PHE A 196 1.97 10.46 -32.56
C PHE A 196 3.10 10.36 -31.51
N ILE A 197 4.26 10.96 -31.78
CA ILE A 197 5.40 10.92 -30.85
C ILE A 197 5.06 11.65 -29.56
N VAL A 198 4.59 12.90 -29.65
CA VAL A 198 4.28 13.73 -28.47
C VAL A 198 3.19 13.09 -27.62
N SER A 199 2.12 12.58 -28.22
CA SER A 199 1.05 11.90 -27.49
C SER A 199 1.53 10.63 -26.79
N SER A 200 2.37 9.82 -27.45
CA SER A 200 2.94 8.62 -26.84
C SER A 200 3.82 8.93 -25.63
N MET A 201 4.62 10.00 -25.69
CA MET A 201 5.48 10.43 -24.58
C MET A 201 4.66 10.98 -23.41
N ILE A 202 3.64 11.79 -23.69
CA ILE A 202 2.71 12.27 -22.66
C ILE A 202 1.99 11.09 -22.00
N ALA A 203 1.53 10.12 -22.79
CA ALA A 203 0.90 8.91 -22.27
C ALA A 203 1.84 8.12 -21.35
N ALA A 204 3.12 8.00 -21.70
CA ALA A 204 4.12 7.35 -20.85
C ALA A 204 4.33 8.08 -19.52
N VAL A 205 4.45 9.42 -19.55
CA VAL A 205 4.57 10.24 -18.33
C VAL A 205 3.34 10.08 -17.44
N LEU A 206 2.14 10.13 -18.01
CA LEU A 206 0.89 9.94 -17.27
C LEU A 206 0.77 8.53 -16.70
N MET A 207 1.18 7.51 -17.44
CA MET A 207 1.17 6.12 -16.96
C MET A 207 2.07 5.95 -15.73
N ILE A 208 3.25 6.56 -15.72
CA ILE A 208 4.14 6.56 -14.54
C ILE A 208 3.46 7.22 -13.34
N LEU A 209 2.78 8.36 -13.52
CA LEU A 209 2.04 9.03 -12.44
C LEU A 209 0.88 8.17 -11.92
N ILE A 210 0.16 7.48 -12.81
CA ILE A 210 -0.91 6.55 -12.45
C ILE A 210 -0.35 5.41 -11.61
N VAL A 211 0.76 4.80 -12.01
CA VAL A 211 1.42 3.73 -11.23
C VAL A 211 1.82 4.23 -9.84
N ILE A 212 2.42 5.42 -9.73
CA ILE A 212 2.76 6.01 -8.43
C ILE A 212 1.49 6.24 -7.59
N TYR A 213 0.41 6.73 -8.21
CA TYR A 213 -0.88 6.95 -7.54
C TYR A 213 -1.53 5.66 -7.05
N GLU A 214 -1.53 4.60 -7.84
CA GLU A 214 -2.10 3.30 -7.47
C GLU A 214 -1.30 2.63 -6.35
N LEU A 215 0.04 2.66 -6.44
CA LEU A 215 0.91 2.15 -5.37
C LEU A 215 0.80 2.98 -4.09
N GLU A 216 0.58 4.29 -4.18
CA GLU A 216 0.38 5.12 -3.00
C GLU A 216 -0.97 4.88 -2.35
N SER A 217 -2.03 4.93 -3.15
CA SER A 217 -3.42 4.78 -2.70
C SER A 217 -3.72 3.38 -2.18
N MET A 218 -2.85 2.41 -2.48
CA MET A 218 -3.00 1.01 -2.10
C MET A 218 -4.33 0.41 -2.59
N LYS A 219 -4.94 0.98 -3.64
CA LYS A 219 -6.14 0.41 -4.27
C LYS A 219 -5.88 -1.00 -4.82
N LEU A 220 -4.69 -1.23 -5.37
CA LEU A 220 -4.22 -2.56 -5.74
C LEU A 220 -4.08 -3.50 -4.52
N ALA A 221 -3.80 -2.95 -3.33
CA ALA A 221 -3.79 -3.73 -2.11
C ALA A 221 -5.22 -4.08 -1.65
N GLU A 222 -6.18 -3.17 -1.74
CA GLU A 222 -7.56 -3.41 -1.30
C GLU A 222 -8.25 -4.54 -2.08
N GLU A 223 -7.99 -4.68 -3.38
CA GLU A 223 -8.69 -5.65 -4.21
C GLU A 223 -8.07 -7.06 -4.19
N GLU A 224 -6.74 -7.20 -4.27
CA GLU A 224 -6.07 -8.51 -4.35
C GLU A 224 -5.32 -8.94 -3.09
N VAL A 225 -4.76 -8.01 -2.29
CA VAL A 225 -3.77 -8.36 -1.25
C VAL A 225 -4.27 -8.22 0.19
N SER A 226 -5.14 -7.25 0.45
CA SER A 226 -5.65 -6.92 1.78
C SER A 226 -6.82 -7.80 2.20
N ASN A 227 -7.52 -8.41 1.24
CA ASN A 227 -8.79 -9.07 1.50
C ASN A 227 -8.72 -10.59 1.31
N GLU A 228 -7.98 -11.06 0.30
CA GLU A 228 -7.96 -12.47 -0.04
C GLU A 228 -7.32 -13.36 1.04
N PRO A 229 -6.20 -12.99 1.70
CA PRO A 229 -5.64 -13.78 2.79
C PRO A 229 -6.61 -13.98 3.95
N TYR A 230 -7.31 -12.92 4.39
CA TYR A 230 -8.32 -13.03 5.45
C TYR A 230 -9.52 -13.87 5.03
N ARG A 231 -9.98 -13.75 3.76
CA ARG A 231 -11.04 -14.62 3.22
C ARG A 231 -10.59 -16.08 3.16
N GLN A 232 -9.32 -16.34 2.86
CA GLN A 232 -8.75 -17.69 2.87
C GLN A 232 -8.76 -18.29 4.27
N VAL A 233 -8.42 -17.52 5.32
CA VAL A 233 -8.57 -17.98 6.72
C VAL A 233 -10.00 -18.48 6.97
N VAL A 234 -11.01 -17.69 6.59
CA VAL A 234 -12.42 -18.06 6.78
C VAL A 234 -12.78 -19.32 5.97
N ARG A 235 -12.29 -19.45 4.73
CA ARG A 235 -12.52 -20.65 3.91
C ARG A 235 -11.89 -21.89 4.52
N ILE A 236 -10.63 -21.83 4.94
CA ILE A 236 -9.89 -22.95 5.54
C ILE A 236 -10.57 -23.41 6.83
N ILE A 237 -10.91 -22.47 7.71
CA ILE A 237 -11.56 -22.80 8.98
C ILE A 237 -12.93 -23.45 8.75
N LYS A 238 -13.71 -22.98 7.76
CA LYS A 238 -15.01 -23.56 7.41
C LYS A 238 -14.90 -24.90 6.66
N SER A 239 -13.90 -25.08 5.80
CA SER A 239 -13.72 -26.35 5.08
C SER A 239 -13.35 -27.49 6.03
N ASP A 240 -12.59 -27.19 7.09
CA ASP A 240 -12.30 -28.14 8.15
C ASP A 240 -13.56 -28.64 8.89
N GLU A 241 -14.64 -27.85 8.90
CA GLU A 241 -15.92 -28.25 9.51
C GLU A 241 -16.72 -29.23 8.64
N CYS A 242 -16.55 -29.18 7.31
CA CYS A 242 -17.21 -30.12 6.40
C CYS A 242 -16.53 -31.49 6.31
N ALA A 243 -15.29 -31.60 6.78
CA ALA A 243 -14.50 -32.83 6.74
C ALA A 243 -14.55 -33.66 8.03
N GLN A 244 -15.17 -33.14 9.10
CA GLN A 244 -15.35 -33.80 10.40
C GLN A 244 -16.79 -34.30 10.57
#